data_AF-A0A1I4V6P1-F1
#
_entry.id   AF-A0A1I4V6P1-F1
#
_cell.length_a   1.000
_cell.length_b   1.000
_cell.length_c   1.000
_cell.angle_alpha   90.00
_cell.angle_beta   90.00
_cell.angle_gamma   90.00
#
_symmetry.space_group_name_H-M   'P 1'
#
loop_
_entity.id
_entity.type
_entity.pdbx_description
1 polymer ?
#
loop_
_entity_poly.entity_id
_entity_poly.type
_entity_poly.pdbx_seq_one_letter_code
_entity_poly.pdbx_strand_id
1 'polypeptide(L)'
;MKDNKMEASKECFVCRARSGVVFTPREEEVLEAIRGLTLRFRILKRRLKELKASGKNPDEVAQLEEELEALRKERQNLERERIEAARERMRILGHE
;
A
#
# COMPACT_ATOMS: atom_id res chain seq x y z
N MET A 1 6.62 -8.67 43.16
CA MET A 1 5.16 -8.66 42.87
C MET A 1 4.93 -7.41 42.04
N LYS A 2 4.94 -7.55 40.71
CA LYS A 2 3.75 -7.51 39.86
C LYS A 2 2.89 -6.28 40.16
N ASP A 3 3.03 -5.25 39.32
CA ASP A 3 1.88 -4.50 38.82
C ASP A 3 2.12 -4.17 37.35
N ASN A 4 1.57 -5.07 36.55
CA ASN A 4 1.26 -4.94 35.15
C ASN A 4 0.02 -4.03 35.05
N LYS A 5 0.12 -2.89 34.36
CA LYS A 5 -1.06 -2.19 33.88
C LYS A 5 -0.77 -1.62 32.50
N MET A 6 -1.12 -2.44 31.50
CA MET A 6 -1.46 -2.02 30.15
C MET A 6 -2.34 -0.76 30.21
N GLU A 7 -1.75 0.40 29.90
CA GLU A 7 -2.55 1.55 29.48
C GLU A 7 -2.91 1.32 28.01
N ALA A 8 -4.05 0.64 27.84
CA ALA A 8 -4.77 0.61 26.60
C ALA A 8 -5.03 2.05 26.16
N SER A 9 -4.37 2.44 25.08
CA SER A 9 -4.55 3.68 24.33
C SER A 9 -6.03 3.86 24.01
N LYS A 10 -6.75 4.57 24.89
CA LYS A 10 -8.10 5.06 24.64
C LYS A 10 -7.99 6.11 23.54
N GLU A 11 -8.13 5.68 22.30
CA GLU A 11 -8.31 6.60 21.18
C GLU A 11 -9.53 7.49 21.48
N CYS A 12 -9.27 8.78 21.67
CA CYS A 12 -10.32 9.77 21.86
C CYS A 12 -11.23 9.74 20.62
N PHE A 13 -12.54 9.52 20.83
CA PHE A 13 -13.55 9.50 19.76
C PHE A 13 -13.50 10.77 18.90
N VAL A 14 -13.20 11.92 19.52
CA VAL A 14 -13.04 13.21 18.82
C VAL A 14 -11.77 13.26 17.98
N CYS A 15 -10.69 12.60 18.41
CA CYS A 15 -9.47 12.47 17.60
C CYS A 15 -9.69 11.53 16.40
N ARG A 16 -10.49 10.47 16.58
CA ARG A 16 -10.93 9.56 15.50
C ARG A 16 -11.94 10.21 14.54
N ALA A 17 -12.72 11.17 15.01
CA ALA A 17 -13.59 11.99 14.18
C ALA A 17 -12.81 13.10 13.43
N ARG A 18 -11.77 13.66 14.05
CA ARG A 18 -10.86 14.65 13.42
C ARG A 18 -9.94 14.05 12.35
N SER A 19 -9.77 12.73 12.28
CA SER A 19 -9.11 12.11 11.12
C SER A 19 -9.94 12.21 9.82
N GLY A 20 -11.19 12.68 9.90
CA GLY A 20 -11.82 13.62 8.95
C GLY A 20 -11.98 13.26 7.47
N VAL A 21 -11.41 12.16 6.99
CA VAL A 21 -11.53 11.69 5.61
C VAL A 21 -12.07 10.28 5.68
N VAL A 22 -13.39 10.15 5.59
CA VAL A 22 -14.02 8.88 5.25
C VAL A 22 -13.73 8.69 3.77
N PHE A 23 -12.82 7.76 3.46
CA PHE A 23 -12.57 7.34 2.09
C PHE A 23 -13.84 6.73 1.52
N THR A 24 -14.06 6.88 0.22
CA THR A 24 -15.10 6.09 -0.45
C THR A 24 -14.68 4.62 -0.46
N PRO A 25 -15.62 3.66 -0.56
CA PRO A 25 -15.27 2.24 -0.69
C PRO A 25 -14.26 1.99 -1.83
N ARG A 26 -14.42 2.68 -2.97
CA ARG A 26 -13.49 2.62 -4.09
C ARG A 26 -12.08 3.13 -3.73
N GLU A 27 -11.99 4.23 -2.99
CA GLU A 27 -10.68 4.71 -2.50
C GLU A 27 -10.02 3.71 -1.54
N GLU A 28 -10.80 3.08 -0.67
CA GLU A 28 -10.29 2.06 0.27
C GLU A 28 -9.74 0.84 -0.47
N GLU A 29 -10.47 0.33 -1.46
CA GLU A 29 -10.05 -0.79 -2.31
C GLU A 29 -8.74 -0.49 -3.04
N VAL A 30 -8.64 0.69 -3.66
CA VAL A 30 -7.42 1.11 -4.37
C VAL A 30 -6.24 1.26 -3.40
N LEU A 31 -6.47 1.84 -2.22
CA LEU A 31 -5.44 1.97 -1.20
C LEU A 31 -4.96 0.61 -0.68
N GLU A 32 -5.87 -0.34 -0.49
CA GLU A 32 -5.53 -1.70 -0.09
C GLU A 32 -4.72 -2.42 -1.17
N ALA A 33 -5.13 -2.30 -2.44
CA ALA A 33 -4.39 -2.83 -3.58
C ALA A 33 -2.97 -2.25 -3.66
N ILE A 34 -2.81 -0.93 -3.49
CA ILE A 34 -1.49 -0.27 -3.46
C ILE A 34 -0.61 -0.83 -2.33
N ARG A 35 -1.18 -1.06 -1.15
CA ARG A 35 -0.45 -1.63 0.00
C ARG A 35 0.01 -3.06 -0.29
N GLY A 36 -0.89 -3.90 -0.81
CA GLY A 36 -0.59 -5.27 -1.20
C GLY A 36 0.52 -5.35 -2.25
N LEU A 37 0.42 -4.54 -3.30
CA LEU A 37 1.43 -4.44 -4.36
C LEU A 37 2.78 -3.98 -3.80
N THR A 38 2.79 -2.96 -2.95
CA THR A 38 4.02 -2.46 -2.31
C THR A 38 4.71 -3.53 -1.48
N LEU A 39 3.95 -4.36 -0.76
CA LEU A 39 4.50 -5.47 0.01
C LEU A 39 5.12 -6.52 -0.93
N ARG A 40 4.40 -6.94 -1.98
CA ARG A 40 4.89 -7.89 -2.99
C ARG A 40 6.17 -7.39 -3.65
N PHE A 41 6.20 -6.12 -4.06
CA PHE A 41 7.38 -5.50 -4.66
C PHE A 41 8.60 -5.54 -3.73
N ARG A 42 8.42 -5.27 -2.43
CA ARG A 42 9.51 -5.35 -1.44
C ARG A 42 10.05 -6.77 -1.28
N ILE A 43 9.17 -7.77 -1.27
CA ILE A 43 9.54 -9.19 -1.16
C ILE A 43 10.37 -9.60 -2.39
N LEU A 44 9.88 -9.35 -3.59
CA LEU A 44 10.58 -9.71 -4.83
C LEU A 44 11.91 -8.96 -4.98
N LYS A 45 11.95 -7.67 -4.61
CA LYS A 45 13.19 -6.88 -4.63
C LYS A 45 14.24 -7.43 -3.66
N ARG A 46 13.82 -7.94 -2.50
CA ARG A 46 14.73 -8.61 -1.56
C ARG A 46 15.28 -9.90 -2.16
N ARG A 47 14.42 -10.76 -2.71
CA ARG A 47 14.81 -12.01 -3.37
C ARG A 47 15.77 -11.76 -4.53
N LEU A 48 15.50 -10.76 -5.37
CA LEU A 48 16.39 -10.36 -6.46
C LEU A 48 17.79 -9.98 -5.95
N LYS A 49 17.86 -9.23 -4.85
CA LYS A 49 19.15 -8.84 -4.24
C LYS A 49 19.93 -10.06 -3.76
N GLU A 50 19.26 -11.03 -3.14
CA GLU A 50 19.86 -12.28 -2.66
C GLU A 50 20.39 -13.13 -3.82
N LEU A 51 19.60 -13.29 -4.89
CA LEU A 51 20.00 -14.02 -6.09
C LEU A 51 21.19 -13.37 -6.79
N LYS A 52 21.15 -12.05 -7.00
CA LYS A 52 22.27 -11.30 -7.58
C LYS A 52 23.55 -11.42 -6.75
N ALA A 53 23.44 -11.39 -5.43
CA ALA A 53 24.59 -11.59 -4.54
C ALA A 53 25.15 -13.01 -4.60
N SER A 54 24.29 -14.02 -4.81
CA SER A 54 24.70 -15.41 -4.92
C SER A 54 25.34 -15.75 -6.28
N GLY A 55 25.12 -14.93 -7.31
CA GLY A 55 25.60 -15.17 -8.68
C GLY A 55 24.96 -16.40 -9.35
N LYS A 56 23.88 -16.93 -8.80
CA LYS A 56 23.18 -18.14 -9.27
C LYS A 56 21.87 -17.77 -9.97
N ASN A 57 21.43 -18.65 -10.88
CA ASN A 57 20.15 -18.59 -11.58
C ASN A 57 19.89 -17.26 -12.31
N PRO A 58 20.66 -16.94 -13.38
CA PRO A 58 20.45 -15.72 -14.17
C PRO A 58 19.02 -15.64 -14.76
N ASP A 59 18.42 -16.77 -15.10
CA ASP A 59 17.04 -16.82 -15.62
C ASP A 59 16.01 -16.39 -14.57
N GLU A 60 16.19 -16.81 -13.31
CA GLU A 60 15.32 -16.40 -12.19
C GLU A 60 15.48 -14.90 -11.89
N VAL A 61 16.69 -14.37 -12.02
CA VAL A 61 16.97 -12.93 -11.90
C VAL A 61 16.21 -12.15 -12.98
N ALA A 62 16.28 -12.59 -14.24
CA ALA A 62 15.58 -11.94 -15.35
C ALA A 62 14.05 -11.96 -15.16
N GLN A 63 13.49 -13.10 -14.75
CA GLN A 63 12.05 -13.22 -14.45
C GLN A 63 11.60 -12.28 -13.32
N LEU A 64 12.39 -12.18 -12.25
CA LEU A 64 12.08 -11.26 -11.14
C LEU A 64 12.19 -9.79 -11.54
N GLU A 65 13.11 -9.44 -12.44
CA GLU A 65 13.20 -8.07 -12.98
C GLU A 65 11.98 -7.71 -13.84
N GLU A 66 11.50 -8.65 -14.66
CA GLU A 66 10.28 -8.48 -15.44
C GLU A 66 9.06 -8.35 -14.54
N GLU A 67 8.91 -9.20 -13.52
CA GLU A 67 7.81 -9.13 -12.56
C GLU A 67 7.83 -7.82 -11.77
N LEU A 68 9.00 -7.34 -11.36
CA LEU A 68 9.15 -6.04 -10.69
C LEU A 68 8.74 -4.88 -11.62
N GLU A 69 9.03 -4.97 -12.91
CA GLU A 69 8.61 -3.96 -13.89
C GLU A 69 7.10 -3.98 -14.12
N ALA A 70 6.50 -5.17 -14.20
CA ALA A 70 5.05 -5.32 -14.25
C ALA A 70 4.36 -4.69 -13.03
N LEU A 71 4.88 -4.95 -11.82
CA LEU A 71 4.37 -4.33 -10.60
C LEU A 71 4.54 -2.81 -10.57
N ARG A 72 5.61 -2.25 -11.17
CA ARG A 72 5.75 -0.78 -11.28
C ARG A 72 4.65 -0.19 -12.16
N LYS A 73 4.34 -0.82 -13.29
CA LYS A 73 3.26 -0.39 -14.20
C LYS A 73 1.89 -0.49 -13.52
N GLU A 74 1.64 -1.60 -12.85
CA GLU A 74 0.40 -1.79 -12.09
C GLU A 74 0.25 -0.75 -10.96
N ARG A 75 1.34 -0.43 -10.25
CA ARG A 75 1.33 0.64 -9.25
C ARG A 75 1.01 2.01 -9.86
N GLN A 76 1.53 2.32 -11.04
CA GLN A 76 1.19 3.56 -11.75
C GLN A 76 -0.29 3.61 -12.13
N ASN A 77 -0.88 2.48 -12.52
CA ASN A 77 -2.31 2.39 -12.80
C ASN A 77 -3.15 2.65 -11.55
N LEU A 78 -2.84 1.98 -10.45
CA LEU A 78 -3.52 2.19 -9.17
C LEU A 78 -3.37 3.62 -8.64
N GLU A 79 -2.23 4.27 -8.88
CA GLU A 79 -2.03 5.67 -8.52
C GLU A 79 -2.98 6.60 -9.29
N ARG A 80 -3.19 6.34 -10.59
CA ARG A 80 -4.17 7.07 -11.40
C ARG A 80 -5.59 6.83 -10.88
N GLU A 81 -5.92 5.58 -10.59
CA GLU A 81 -7.22 5.22 -10.04
C GLU A 81 -7.47 5.86 -8.66
N ARG A 82 -6.44 5.95 -7.82
CA ARG A 82 -6.54 6.63 -6.51
C ARG A 82 -6.89 8.10 -6.68
N ILE A 83 -6.31 8.77 -7.68
CA ILE A 83 -6.60 10.18 -7.99
C ILE A 83 -8.05 10.32 -8.46
N GLU A 84 -8.52 9.41 -9.32
CA GLU A 84 -9.91 9.40 -9.79
C GLU A 84 -10.91 9.15 -8.66
N ALA A 85 -10.65 8.17 -7.80
CA ALA A 85 -11.48 7.86 -6.65
C ALA A 85 -11.50 9.02 -5.63
N ALA A 86 -10.38 9.74 -5.48
CA ALA A 86 -10.34 10.96 -4.67
C ALA A 86 -11.15 12.11 -5.30
N ARG A 87 -11.14 12.27 -6.63
CA ARG A 87 -12.00 13.24 -7.33
C ARG A 87 -13.48 12.91 -7.16
N GLU A 88 -13.82 11.62 -7.25
CA GLU A 88 -15.18 11.14 -6.99
C GLU A 88 -15.66 11.54 -5.59
N ARG A 89 -14.82 11.38 -4.55
CA ARG A 89 -15.12 11.89 -3.21
C ARG A 89 -15.37 13.39 -3.23
N MET A 90 -14.52 14.17 -3.90
CA MET A 90 -14.69 15.64 -3.97
C MET A 90 -16.02 16.03 -4.63
N ARG A 91 -16.45 15.31 -5.67
CA ARG A 91 -17.76 15.50 -6.29
C ARG A 91 -18.92 15.18 -5.33
N ILE A 92 -18.84 14.06 -4.62
CA ILE A 92 -19.84 13.66 -3.61
C ILE A 92 -19.97 14.73 -2.51
N LEU A 93 -18.85 15.36 -2.14
CA LEU A 93 -18.80 16.42 -1.14
C LEU A 93 -19.19 17.81 -1.69
N GLY A 94 -19.53 17.93 -2.98
CA GLY A 94 -19.96 19.18 -3.61
C GLY A 94 -18.82 20.17 -3.88
N HIS A 95 -17.60 19.68 -4.06
CA HIS A 95 -16.40 20.49 -4.33
C HIS A 95 -15.99 20.53 -5.81
N GLU A 96 -16.83 20.04 -6.74
CA GLU A 96 -16.65 20.10 -8.21
C GLU A 96 -17.84 20.79 -8.89
#